data_AF-A0A6A5U7I6-F1
#
_entry.id   AF-A0A6A5U7I6-F1
#
_cell.length_a   1.000
_cell.length_b   1.000
_cell.length_c   1.000
_cell.angle_alpha   90.00
_cell.angle_beta   90.00
_cell.angle_gamma   90.00
#
_symmetry.space_group_name_H-M   'P 1'
#
loop_
_entity.id
_entity.type
_entity.pdbx_description
1 polymer ?
#
loop_
_entity_poly.entity_id
_entity_poly.type
_entity_poly.pdbx_seq_one_letter_code
_entity_poly.pdbx_strand_id
1 'polypeptide(L)'
;MVSPTSYNASSGHRTLNVQLFQVRDQEPLPTYVRGQTVLIGDAAHAMVPYQGQGANQALEDVEGLDALLADVTNRDSIPGLL
;
A
#
# COMPACT_ATOMS: atom_id res chain seq x y z
N MET A 1 -5.50 -9.95 4.17
CA MET A 1 -6.68 -9.09 4.38
C MET A 1 -7.70 -9.86 5.20
N VAL A 2 -7.87 -9.51 6.48
CA VAL A 2 -8.94 -10.10 7.32
C VAL A 2 -10.23 -9.35 7.00
N SER A 3 -11.33 -10.06 6.73
CA SER A 3 -12.62 -9.42 6.48
C SER A 3 -13.04 -8.62 7.72
N PRO A 4 -13.49 -7.37 7.61
CA PRO A 4 -14.03 -6.64 8.75
C PRO A 4 -15.23 -7.40 9.32
N THR A 5 -15.21 -7.65 10.62
CA THR A 5 -16.37 -8.15 11.35
C THR A 5 -17.38 -7.01 11.48
N SER A 6 -18.56 -7.17 10.89
CA SER A 6 -19.64 -6.20 10.99
C SER A 6 -20.51 -6.48 12.21
N TYR A 7 -20.76 -5.45 13.01
CA TYR A 7 -21.69 -5.51 14.13
C TYR A 7 -22.94 -4.70 13.79
N ASN A 8 -24.10 -5.36 13.67
CA ASN A 8 -25.40 -4.71 13.48
C ASN A 8 -26.15 -4.69 14.81
N ALA A 9 -26.25 -3.51 15.44
CA ALA A 9 -27.11 -3.32 16.61
C ALA A 9 -28.59 -3.31 16.20
N SER A 10 -29.36 -4.33 16.59
CA SER A 10 -30.81 -4.40 16.33
C SER A 10 -31.61 -3.73 17.45
N SER A 11 -32.01 -2.46 17.27
CA SER A 11 -33.08 -1.80 18.04
C SER A 11 -33.25 -0.34 17.57
N GLY A 12 -34.33 -0.02 16.84
CA GLY A 12 -35.01 1.29 16.73
C GLY A 12 -34.23 2.60 16.45
N HIS A 13 -32.91 2.60 16.46
CA HIS A 13 -32.00 3.72 16.26
C HIS A 13 -31.24 3.48 14.95
N ARG A 14 -30.86 4.58 14.26
CA ARG A 14 -30.07 4.54 13.02
C ARG A 14 -28.93 3.53 13.15
N THR A 15 -28.94 2.51 12.28
CA THR A 15 -27.91 1.48 12.26
C THR A 15 -26.58 2.10 11.85
N LEU A 16 -25.64 2.21 12.77
CA LEU A 16 -24.27 2.61 12.46
C LEU A 16 -23.52 1.37 11.96
N ASN A 17 -22.97 1.43 10.74
CA ASN A 17 -22.10 0.39 10.21
C ASN A 17 -20.72 0.56 10.84
N VAL A 18 -20.46 -0.17 11.93
CA VAL A 18 -19.17 -0.19 12.61
C VAL A 18 -18.36 -1.38 12.11
N GLN A 19 -17.16 -1.09 11.62
CA GLN A 19 -16.21 -2.10 11.14
C GLN A 19 -14.97 -2.09 12.03
N LEU A 20 -14.50 -3.28 12.38
CA LEU A 20 -13.27 -3.47 13.14
C LEU A 20 -12.15 -3.93 12.20
N PHE A 21 -11.06 -3.16 12.17
CA PHE A 21 -9.85 -3.48 11.42
C PHE A 21 -8.69 -3.67 12.39
N GLN A 22 -8.02 -4.83 12.31
CA GLN A 22 -6.84 -5.09 13.14
C GLN A 22 -5.65 -4.31 12.56
N VAL A 23 -5.06 -3.45 13.40
CA VAL A 23 -3.82 -2.74 13.05
C VAL A 23 -2.66 -3.74 13.04
N ARG A 24 -1.88 -3.72 11.94
CA ARG A 24 -0.67 -4.50 11.76
C ARG A 24 0.35 -3.63 11.04
N ASP A 25 1.61 -3.85 11.34
CA ASP A 25 2.76 -3.32 10.64
C ASP A 25 3.62 -4.45 10.07
N GLN A 26 4.62 -4.06 9.30
CA GLN A 26 5.59 -4.97 8.69
C GLN A 26 6.99 -4.38 8.86
N GLU A 27 7.95 -5.23 9.22
CA GLU A 27 9.36 -4.86 9.15
C GLU A 27 9.74 -4.55 7.69
N PRO A 28 10.63 -3.58 7.44
CA PRO A 28 11.08 -3.26 6.09
C PRO A 28 11.60 -4.51 5.36
N LEU A 29 11.22 -4.67 4.10
CA LEU A 29 11.73 -5.76 3.28
C LEU A 29 13.22 -5.54 2.97
N PRO A 30 14.02 -6.61 2.85
CA PRO A 30 15.44 -6.47 2.49
C PRO A 30 15.65 -5.93 1.06
N THR A 31 14.63 -6.06 0.20
CA THR A 31 14.56 -5.45 -1.13
C THR A 31 13.10 -5.36 -1.57
N TYR A 32 12.79 -4.36 -2.39
CA TYR A 32 11.48 -4.17 -3.02
C TYR A 32 11.44 -4.64 -4.48
N VAL A 33 12.58 -5.08 -5.03
CA VAL A 33 12.75 -5.35 -6.47
C VAL A 33 13.14 -6.80 -6.73
N ARG A 34 12.57 -7.37 -7.80
CA ARG A 34 12.97 -8.65 -8.37
C ARG A 34 12.85 -8.62 -9.89
N GLY A 35 13.98 -8.55 -10.59
CA GLY A 35 14.01 -8.51 -12.05
C GLY A 35 13.41 -7.22 -12.58
N GLN A 36 12.26 -7.30 -13.24
CA GLN A 36 11.52 -6.14 -13.78
C GLN A 36 10.25 -5.86 -12.98
N THR A 37 10.24 -6.23 -11.70
CA THR A 37 9.10 -6.08 -10.80
C THR A 37 9.54 -5.36 -9.55
N VAL A 38 8.80 -4.31 -9.19
CA VAL A 38 8.98 -3.54 -7.96
C VAL A 38 7.66 -3.56 -7.17
N LEU A 39 7.77 -3.64 -5.84
CA LEU A 39 6.65 -3.47 -4.91
C LEU A 39 6.52 -1.99 -4.54
N ILE A 40 5.28 -1.50 -4.47
CA ILE A 40 4.93 -0.14 -4.03
C ILE A 40 3.72 -0.19 -3.09
N GLY A 41 3.46 0.89 -2.36
CA GLY A 41 2.36 1.00 -1.41
C GLY A 41 2.44 -0.03 -0.28
N ASP A 42 1.29 -0.43 0.25
CA ASP A 42 1.20 -1.41 1.35
C ASP A 42 1.92 -2.75 1.06
N ALA A 43 2.12 -3.12 -0.22
CA ALA A 43 2.88 -4.31 -0.57
C ALA A 43 4.38 -4.20 -0.24
N ALA A 44 4.91 -2.98 -0.25
CA ALA A 44 6.29 -2.66 0.10
C ALA A 44 6.44 -2.18 1.55
N HIS A 45 5.53 -1.33 2.02
CA HIS A 45 5.70 -0.57 3.26
C HIS A 45 4.39 -0.37 4.06
N ALA A 46 3.65 -1.46 4.29
CA ALA A 46 2.50 -1.43 5.19
C ALA A 46 2.84 -0.81 6.56
N MET A 47 2.07 0.21 6.95
CA MET A 47 2.35 1.01 8.14
C MET A 47 1.13 1.20 9.04
N VAL A 48 1.40 1.51 10.31
CA VAL A 48 0.38 1.92 11.26
C VAL A 48 -0.25 3.27 10.86
N PRO A 49 -1.57 3.47 11.05
CA PRO A 49 -2.29 4.62 10.51
C PRO A 49 -2.10 5.92 11.33
N TYR A 50 -1.21 5.96 12.31
CA TYR A 50 -1.11 7.06 13.28
C TYR A 50 -0.82 8.42 12.64
N GLN A 51 -0.10 8.44 11.51
CA GLN A 51 0.24 9.67 10.80
C GLN A 51 -0.62 9.89 9.55
N GLY A 52 -1.48 8.93 9.19
CA GLY A 52 -2.27 9.00 7.95
C GLY A 52 -1.44 9.02 6.66
N GLN A 53 -0.19 8.53 6.70
CA GLN A 53 0.76 8.68 5.58
C GLN A 53 0.73 7.54 4.56
N GLY A 54 0.02 6.43 4.82
CA GLY A 54 0.04 5.26 3.93
C GLY A 54 -0.32 5.59 2.48
N ALA A 55 -1.41 6.34 2.29
CA ALA A 55 -1.83 6.77 0.96
C ALA A 55 -0.84 7.77 0.32
N ASN A 56 -0.26 8.68 1.11
CA ASN A 56 0.68 9.68 0.61
C ASN A 56 1.98 9.02 0.13
N GLN A 57 2.52 8.08 0.91
CA GLN A 57 3.73 7.33 0.51
C GLN A 57 3.47 6.48 -0.73
N ALA A 58 2.30 5.85 -0.85
CA ALA A 58 1.95 5.13 -2.08
C ALA A 58 1.87 6.06 -3.31
N LEU A 59 1.47 7.32 -3.15
CA LEU A 59 1.48 8.30 -4.24
C LEU A 59 2.90 8.76 -4.59
N GLU A 60 3.75 8.96 -3.58
CA GLU A 60 5.18 9.27 -3.77
C GLU A 60 5.90 8.13 -4.51
N ASP A 61 5.59 6.87 -4.22
CA ASP A 61 6.14 5.73 -4.96
C ASP A 61 5.78 5.78 -6.46
N VAL A 62 4.53 6.15 -6.77
CA VAL A 62 4.06 6.24 -8.17
C VAL A 62 4.78 7.37 -8.89
N GLU A 63 4.92 8.53 -8.25
CA GLU A 63 5.64 9.67 -8.82
C GLU A 63 7.12 9.37 -9.03
N GLY A 64 7.78 8.72 -8.05
CA GLY A 64 9.16 8.26 -8.19
C GLY A 64 9.32 7.22 -9.30
N LEU A 65 8.39 6.26 -9.42
CA LEU A 65 8.41 5.25 -10.48
C LEU A 65 8.18 5.88 -11.86
N ASP A 66 7.26 6.83 -11.99
CA ASP A 66 7.02 7.56 -13.24
C ASP A 66 8.29 8.32 -13.68
N ALA A 67 8.94 9.01 -12.74
CA ALA A 67 10.20 9.70 -13.00
C ALA A 67 11.33 8.75 -13.44
N LEU A 68 11.46 7.58 -12.81
CA LEU A 68 12.45 6.56 -13.18
C LEU A 68 12.20 5.97 -14.57
N LEU A 69 10.93 5.90 -14.99
CA LEU A 69 10.53 5.30 -16.26
C LEU A 69 10.41 6.32 -17.41
N ALA A 70 10.51 7.63 -17.14
CA ALA A 70 10.23 8.70 -18.10
C ALA A 70 10.97 8.57 -19.44
N ASP A 71 12.25 8.16 -19.40
CA ASP A 71 13.11 8.03 -20.58
C ASP A 71 13.32 6.57 -21.04
N VAL A 72 12.57 5.63 -20.46
CA VAL A 72 12.72 4.20 -20.77
C VAL A 72 12.12 3.88 -22.13
N THR A 73 13.00 3.58 -23.08
CA THR A 73 12.62 3.19 -24.46
C THR A 73 12.86 1.70 -24.74
N ASN A 74 13.62 1.01 -23.89
CA ASN A 74 13.91 -0.42 -24.00
C ASN A 74 13.64 -1.12 -22.66
N ARG A 75 12.90 -2.23 -22.69
CA ARG A 75 12.64 -3.08 -21.52
C ARG A 75 13.91 -3.62 -20.87
N ASP A 76 14.97 -3.86 -21.64
CA ASP A 76 16.22 -4.43 -21.14
C ASP A 76 16.95 -3.48 -20.17
N SER A 77 16.63 -2.18 -20.17
CA SER A 77 17.22 -1.22 -19.22
C SER A 77 16.52 -1.22 -17.85
N ILE A 78 15.33 -1.81 -17.73
CA ILE A 78 14.52 -1.77 -16.50
C ILE A 78 15.26 -2.36 -15.28
N PRO A 79 15.95 -3.53 -15.36
CA PRO A 79 16.64 -4.09 -14.19
C PRO A 79 17.81 -3.25 -13.67
N GLY A 80 18.31 -2.29 -14.44
CA GLY A 80 19.35 -1.36 -13.99
C GLY A 80 18.79 -0.07 -13.40
N LEU A 81 17.48 0.18 -13.56
CA LEU A 81 16.77 1.35 -13.06
C LEU A 81 16.02 1.08 -11.76
N LEU A 82 15.53 -0.16 -11.58
CA LEU A 82 14.89 -0.67 -10.37
C LEU A 82 15.94 -1.31 -9.45
#